data_AF-A0A179ERC0-F1
#
_entry.id   AF-A0A179ERC0-F1
#
_cell.length_a   1.000
_cell.length_b   1.000
_cell.length_c   1.000
_cell.angle_alpha   90.00
_cell.angle_beta   90.00
_cell.angle_gamma   90.00
#
_symmetry.space_group_name_H-M   'P 1'
#
loop_
_entity.id
_entity.type
_entity.pdbx_description
1 polymer ?
#
loop_
_entity_poly.entity_id
_entity_poly.type
_entity_poly.pdbx_seq_one_letter_code
_entity_poly.pdbx_strand_id
1 'polypeptide(L)' 'MQFDMEIPATEFKENRIKILSSVALAVSVVDDQEQVKESFTTRPEETIYSITAQLAETDVVRVKLIPGSVVAFYPVVQAL' A
#
# COMPACT_ATOMS: atom_id res chain seq x y z
N MET A 1 6.66 -15.56 -5.98
CA MET A 1 5.83 -14.64 -6.79
C MET A 1 6.29 -13.22 -6.48
N GLN A 2 6.38 -12.36 -7.49
CA GLN A 2 6.64 -10.93 -7.29
C GLN A 2 5.30 -10.19 -7.32
N PHE A 3 5.09 -9.29 -6.37
CA PHE A 3 3.94 -8.39 -6.32
C PHE A 3 4.48 -7.01 -5.96
N ASP A 4 4.24 -6.08 -6.86
CA ASP A 4 4.51 -4.66 -6.71
C ASP A 4 3.30 -3.96 -7.35
N MET A 5 2.69 -3.05 -6.61
CA MET A 5 1.54 -2.28 -7.07
C MET A 5 1.75 -0.83 -6.69
N GLU A 6 1.53 0.05 -7.65
CA GLU A 6 1.57 1.49 -7.47
C GLU A 6 0.18 2.05 -7.74
N ILE A 7 -0.28 2.93 -6.85
CA ILE A 7 -1.59 3.57 -6.94
C ILE A 7 -1.37 5.08 -6.85
N PRO A 8 -1.75 5.85 -7.89
CA PRO A 8 -1.72 7.30 -7.82
C PRO A 8 -2.59 7.82 -6.67
N ALA A 9 -2.15 8.85 -5.96
CA ALA A 9 -2.91 9.47 -4.89
C ALA A 9 -4.30 9.97 -5.35
N THR A 10 -4.46 10.30 -6.64
CA THR A 10 -5.74 10.72 -7.23
C THR A 10 -6.83 9.65 -7.22
N GLU A 11 -6.47 8.38 -7.05
CA GLU A 11 -7.45 7.27 -6.93
C GLU A 11 -8.04 7.16 -5.52
N PHE A 12 -7.46 7.85 -4.53
CA PHE A 12 -7.92 7.85 -3.15
C PHE A 12 -8.98 8.94 -2.95
N LYS A 13 -10.20 8.52 -2.63
CA LYS A 13 -11.28 9.45 -2.23
C LYS A 13 -11.25 9.70 -0.73
N GLU A 14 -10.61 8.80 0.01
CA GLU A 14 -10.37 8.83 1.43
C GLU A 14 -8.89 8.49 1.67
N ASN A 15 -8.28 8.98 2.75
CA ASN A 15 -6.92 8.59 3.12
C ASN A 15 -6.89 7.18 3.74
N ARG A 16 -7.45 6.19 3.03
CA ARG A 16 -7.54 4.80 3.46
C ARG A 16 -7.23 3.85 2.29
N ILE A 17 -6.65 2.72 2.62
CA ILE A 17 -6.37 1.65 1.66
C ILE A 17 -6.95 0.34 2.19
N LYS A 18 -7.64 -0.38 1.31
CA LYS A 18 -8.13 -1.72 1.59
C LYS A 18 -7.16 -2.75 1.02
N ILE A 19 -6.69 -3.66 1.86
CA ILE A 19 -5.72 -4.69 1.48
C ILE A 19 -6.19 -6.03 2.02
N LEU A 20 -6.40 -7.01 1.15
CA LEU A 20 -6.64 -8.40 1.50
C LEU A 20 -5.44 -9.23 1.04
N SER A 21 -4.73 -9.82 2.00
CA SER A 21 -3.52 -10.60 1.75
C SER A 21 -3.37 -11.70 2.79
N SER A 22 -2.85 -12.85 2.39
CA SER A 22 -2.50 -13.94 3.33
C SER A 22 -1.21 -13.66 4.11
N VAL A 23 -0.46 -12.62 3.73
CA VAL A 23 0.83 -12.23 4.31
C VAL A 23 0.91 -10.72 4.53
N ALA A 24 1.81 -10.29 5.41
CA ALA A 24 2.12 -8.87 5.57
C ALA A 24 2.73 -8.29 4.29
N LEU A 25 2.34 -7.07 3.95
CA LEU A 25 2.85 -6.28 2.83
C LEU A 25 3.47 -5.00 3.36
N ALA A 26 4.49 -4.51 2.66
CA ALA A 26 5.04 -3.18 2.90
C ALA A 26 4.25 -2.16 2.08
N VAL A 27 3.76 -1.12 2.74
CA VAL A 27 3.09 0.02 2.11
C VAL A 27 3.92 1.27 2.33
N SER A 28 4.12 2.07 1.29
CA SER A 28 4.81 3.36 1.39
C SER A 28 4.15 4.41 0.52
N VAL A 29 4.02 5.62 1.04
CA VAL A 29 3.65 6.81 0.28
C VAL A 29 4.93 7.51 -0.16
N VAL A 30 5.10 7.73 -1.45
CA VAL A 30 6.23 8.46 -2.03
C VAL A 30 5.76 9.70 -2.77
N ASP A 31 6.55 10.76 -2.74
CA ASP A 31 6.32 11.98 -3.54
C ASP A 31 6.96 11.90 -4.94
N ASP A 32 6.85 12.97 -5.72
CA ASP A 32 7.41 13.11 -7.06
C ASP A 32 8.95 13.13 -7.10
N GLN A 33 9.59 13.29 -5.94
CA GLN A 33 11.03 13.22 -5.75
C GLN A 33 11.49 11.86 -5.20
N GLU A 34 10.61 10.85 -5.24
CA GLU A 34 10.87 9.51 -4.72
C GLU A 34 11.16 9.48 -3.20
N GLN A 35 10.80 10.52 -2.45
CA GLN A 35 10.97 10.57 -1.00
C GLN A 35 9.80 9.88 -0.30
N VAL A 36 10.11 9.06 0.69
CA VAL A 36 9.10 8.36 1.49
C VAL A 36 8.50 9.32 2.51
N LYS A 37 7.20 9.61 2.37
CA LYS A 37 6.42 10.42 3.32
C LYS A 37 5.90 9.60 4.49
N GLU A 38 5.50 8.37 4.21
CA GLU A 38 4.99 7.42 5.19
C GLU A 38 5.32 6.00 4.76
N SER A 39 5.56 5.11 5.72
CA SER A 39 5.68 3.68 5.47
C SER A 39 5.13 2.88 6.64
N PHE A 40 4.38 1.81 6.34
CA PHE A 40 3.89 0.88 7.33
C PHE A 40 3.83 -0.55 6.79
N THR A 41 3.67 -1.52 7.69
CA THR A 41 3.51 -2.93 7.36
C THR A 41 2.11 -3.37 7.70
N THR A 42 1.45 -4.05 6.77
CA THR A 42 0.10 -4.59 6.98
C THR A 42 0.11 -5.82 7.89
N ARG A 43 -1.06 -6.14 8.44
CA ARG A 43 -1.32 -7.34 9.22
C ARG A 43 -2.40 -8.18 8.53
N PRO A 44 -2.20 -9.48 8.28
CA PRO A 44 -3.21 -10.30 7.60
C PRO A 44 -4.60 -10.30 8.26
N GLU A 45 -4.69 -9.99 9.55
CA GLU A 45 -5.96 -9.92 10.29
C GLU A 45 -6.75 -8.62 10.03
N GLU A 46 -6.13 -7.59 9.45
CA GLU A 46 -6.72 -6.28 9.20
C GLU A 46 -6.80 -6.00 7.70
N THR A 47 -7.96 -5.48 7.28
CA THR A 47 -8.24 -5.27 5.84
C THR A 47 -8.25 -3.81 5.44
N ILE A 48 -8.36 -2.86 6.37
CA ILE A 48 -8.46 -1.43 6.08
C ILE A 48 -7.41 -0.70 6.89
N TYR A 49 -6.59 0.10 6.22
CA TYR A 49 -5.51 0.87 6.83
C TYR A 49 -5.73 2.35 6.56
N SER A 50 -5.48 3.18 7.56
CA SER A 50 -5.47 4.63 7.38
C SER A 50 -4.08 5.10 6.96
N ILE A 51 -4.03 5.97 5.97
CA ILE A 51 -2.82 6.68 5.56
C ILE A 51 -2.80 7.99 6.36
N THR A 52 -1.79 8.16 7.21
CA THR A 52 -1.72 9.32 8.09
C THR A 52 -1.11 10.54 7.41
N ALA A 53 -0.26 10.31 6.40
CA ALA A 53 0.27 11.35 5.55
C ALA A 53 -0.85 12.00 4.72
N GLN A 54 -0.75 13.32 4.57
CA GLN A 54 -1.59 14.02 3.61
C GLN A 54 -1.14 13.70 2.18
N LEU A 55 -2.02 13.07 1.42
CA LEU A 55 -1.80 12.73 0.02
C LEU A 55 -1.92 13.99 -0.86
N ALA A 56 -0.85 14.32 -1.57
CA ALA A 56 -0.83 15.31 -2.64
C ALA A 56 -1.15 14.63 -3.98
N GLU A 57 -1.62 15.38 -4.98
CA GLU A 57 -2.00 14.83 -6.30
C GLU A 57 -0.84 14.11 -7.03
N THR A 58 0.40 14.50 -6.73
CA THR A 58 1.61 13.92 -7.30
C THR A 58 2.14 12.70 -6.55
N ASP A 59 1.56 12.37 -5.39
CA ASP A 59 2.04 11.24 -4.58
C ASP A 59 1.62 9.89 -5.20
N VAL A 60 2.39 8.85 -4.87
CA VAL A 60 2.11 7.47 -5.24
C VAL A 60 2.16 6.58 -4.01
N VAL A 61 1.15 5.74 -3.84
CA VAL A 61 1.13 4.69 -2.81
C VAL A 61 1.64 3.39 -3.41
N ARG A 62 2.75 2.89 -2.88
CA ARG A 62 3.38 1.64 -3.29
C ARG A 62 3.05 0.53 -2.31
N VAL A 63 2.71 -0.64 -2.82
CA VAL A 63 2.45 -1.85 -2.05
C VAL A 63 3.31 -2.98 -2.57
N LYS A 64 4.17 -3.53 -1.70
CA LYS A 64 5.16 -4.55 -2.07
C LYS A 64 5.08 -5.76 -1.15
N LEU A 65 5.36 -6.93 -1.72
CA LEU A 65 5.62 -8.12 -0.91
C LEU A 65 6.91 -7.98 -0.12
N ILE A 66 6.88 -8.42 1.14
CA ILE A 66 8.06 -8.53 1.96
C ILE A 66 8.87 -9.76 1.48
N PRO A 67 10.20 -9.65 1.27
CA PRO A 67 11.02 -10.77 0.82
C PRO A 67 10.90 -11.98 1.75
N GLY A 68 10.80 -13.18 1.17
CA GLY A 68 10.68 -14.44 1.91
C GLY A 68 9.25 -14.86 2.26
N SER A 69 8.24 -14.01 2.00
CA SER A 69 6.84 -14.39 2.19
C SER A 69 6.34 -15.35 1.09
N VAL A 70 5.75 -16.47 1.50
CA VAL A 70 5.04 -17.39 0.60
C VAL A 70 3.57 -16.97 0.56
N VAL A 71 3.09 -16.60 -0.62
CA VAL A 71 1.72 -16.10 -0.80
C VAL A 71 0.82 -17.22 -1.28
N ALA A 72 -0.29 -17.46 -0.58
CA ALA A 72 -1.26 -18.47 -0.97
C ALA A 72 -2.15 -18.01 -2.14
N PHE A 73 -2.38 -16.70 -2.27
CA PHE A 73 -3.15 -16.07 -3.34
C PHE A 73 -2.66 -14.63 -3.60
N TYR A 74 -2.90 -14.08 -4.78
CA TYR A 74 -2.49 -12.70 -5.08
C TYR A 74 -3.19 -11.68 -4.18
N PRO A 75 -2.45 -10.75 -3.54
CA PRO A 75 -3.06 -9.70 -2.74
C PRO A 75 -4.05 -8.87 -3.55
N VAL A 76 -5.16 -8.49 -2.92
CA VAL A 76 -6.13 -7.55 -3.48
C VAL A 76 -5.94 -6.22 -2.78
N VAL A 77 -5.71 -5.16 -3.55
CA VAL A 77 -5.46 -3.81 -3.05
C VAL A 77 -6.43 -2.85 -3.72
N GLN A 78 -7.05 -1.97 -2.93
CA GLN A 78 -8.02 -0.99 -3.41
C GLN A 78 -7.82 0.33 -2.64
N ALA A 79 -7.67 1.43 -3.38
CA ALA A 79 -7.78 2.78 -2.83
C ALA A 79 -9.24 3.07 -2.46
N LEU A 80 -9.45 3.63 -1.27
CA LEU A 80 -10.77 4.03 -0.78
C LEU A 80 -10.98 5.52 -0.94
#